data_AF-A0AA36MER6-F1
#
_entry.id   AF-A0AA36MER6-F1
#
_cell.length_a   1.000
_cell.length_b   1.000
_cell.length_c   1.000
_cell.angle_alpha   90.00
_cell.angle_beta   90.00
_cell.angle_gamma   90.00
#
_symmetry.space_group_name_H-M   'P 1'
#
loop_
_entity.id
_entity.type
_entity.pdbx_description
1 polymer ?
#
loop_
_entity_poly.entity_id
_entity_poly.type
_entity_poly.pdbx_seq_one_letter_code
_entity_poly.pdbx_strand_id
1 'polypeptide(L)'
;MGHITKLVTGEDGEVREAGGNLSSGKQIRRPVNLLVPLELEDRTAKPMMSLETLDEEVTCIAVITGSRSETEMREHTKLTKEAISRQVSTALSIEEDYEHLKKERVF
;
A
#
# COMPACT_ATOMS: atom_id res chain seq x y z
N MET A 1 27.76 -6.97 -0.60
CA MET A 1 27.66 -6.86 -2.07
C MET A 1 27.59 -8.26 -2.66
N GLY A 2 26.56 -8.60 -3.44
CA GLY A 2 26.46 -9.93 -4.05
C GLY A 2 26.27 -9.84 -5.56
N HIS A 3 26.66 -10.87 -6.30
CA HIS A 3 26.42 -10.97 -7.73
C HIS A 3 25.43 -12.08 -8.04
N ILE A 4 24.61 -11.88 -9.08
CA ILE A 4 23.68 -12.88 -9.58
C ILE A 4 24.49 -13.99 -10.26
N THR A 5 24.28 -15.23 -9.85
CA THR A 5 24.97 -16.41 -10.38
C THR A 5 24.07 -17.26 -11.25
N LYS A 6 22.76 -17.25 -11.00
CA LYS A 6 21.78 -18.07 -11.73
C LYS A 6 20.49 -17.32 -11.94
N LEU A 7 19.88 -17.51 -13.10
CA LEU A 7 18.53 -17.07 -13.40
C LEU A 7 17.69 -18.32 -13.67
N VAL A 8 16.49 -18.38 -13.11
CA VAL A 8 15.53 -19.47 -13.34
C VAL A 8 14.36 -18.89 -14.14
N THR A 9 14.19 -19.46 -15.32
CA THR A 9 13.15 -19.08 -16.27
C THR A 9 11.93 -20.00 -16.11
N GLY A 10 10.74 -19.42 -16.20
CA GLY A 10 9.47 -20.14 -16.25
C GLY A 10 9.22 -20.83 -17.59
N GLU A 11 8.17 -21.64 -17.66
CA GLU A 11 7.75 -22.35 -18.89
C GLU A 11 7.31 -21.41 -20.03
N ASP A 12 6.98 -20.17 -19.68
CA ASP A 12 6.66 -19.06 -20.59
C ASP A 12 7.90 -18.34 -21.15
N GLY A 13 9.11 -18.71 -20.69
CA GLY A 13 10.34 -18.04 -21.08
C GLY A 13 10.66 -16.78 -20.27
N GLU A 14 9.86 -16.45 -19.24
CA GLU A 14 10.12 -15.28 -18.39
C GLU A 14 10.99 -15.62 -17.17
N VAL A 15 11.91 -14.71 -16.81
CA VAL A 15 12.81 -14.91 -15.66
C VAL A 15 12.08 -14.57 -14.36
N ARG A 16 11.73 -15.58 -13.57
CA ARG A 16 10.97 -15.40 -12.33
C ARG A 16 11.84 -15.42 -11.09
N GLU A 17 12.95 -16.17 -11.09
CA GLU A 17 13.87 -16.22 -9.95
C GLU A 17 15.31 -15.91 -10.32
N ALA A 18 16.02 -15.33 -9.37
CA ALA A 18 17.44 -15.08 -9.46
C ALA A 18 18.13 -15.60 -8.19
N GLY A 19 19.15 -16.43 -8.43
CA GLY A 19 20.11 -16.88 -7.44
C GLY A 19 21.27 -15.91 -7.37
N GLY A 20 21.60 -15.40 -6.18
CA GLY A 20 22.71 -14.49 -5.95
C GLY A 20 23.63 -14.99 -4.85
N ASN A 21 24.94 -14.78 -5.01
CA ASN A 21 25.91 -15.01 -3.95
C ASN A 21 26.27 -13.67 -3.32
N LEU A 22 26.01 -13.53 -2.02
CA LEU A 22 26.42 -12.36 -1.25
C LEU A 22 27.92 -12.43 -0.92
N SER A 23 28.56 -11.29 -0.67
CA SER A 23 29.94 -11.18 -0.20
C SER A 23 30.18 -11.89 1.14
N SER A 24 29.12 -12.23 1.86
CA SER A 24 29.16 -13.06 3.07
C SER A 24 29.23 -14.57 2.77
N GLY A 25 29.27 -14.98 1.49
CA GLY A 25 29.24 -16.38 1.06
C GLY A 25 27.85 -17.02 1.08
N LYS A 26 26.83 -16.31 1.59
CA LYS A 26 25.45 -16.81 1.63
C LYS A 26 24.83 -16.77 0.24
N GLN A 27 24.32 -17.92 -0.20
CA GLN A 27 23.52 -18.02 -1.42
C GLN A 27 22.06 -17.67 -1.13
N ILE A 28 21.49 -16.78 -1.93
CA ILE A 28 20.07 -16.42 -1.88
C ILE A 28 19.40 -16.85 -3.18
N ARG A 29 18.13 -17.27 -3.07
CA ARG A 29 17.23 -17.43 -4.20
C ARG A 29 16.01 -16.57 -3.91
N ARG A 30 15.75 -15.59 -4.75
CA ARG A 30 14.60 -14.70 -4.61
C ARG A 30 13.95 -14.52 -5.98
N PRO A 31 12.62 -14.33 -6.02
CA PRO A 31 12.00 -13.92 -7.25
C PRO A 31 12.53 -12.55 -7.66
N VAL A 32 12.64 -12.29 -8.96
CA VAL A 32 13.31 -11.09 -9.50
C VAL A 32 12.64 -9.80 -9.00
N ASN A 33 11.33 -9.81 -8.82
CA ASN A 33 10.55 -8.71 -8.26
C ASN A 33 10.89 -8.36 -6.79
N LEU A 34 11.61 -9.23 -6.07
CA LEU A 34 12.06 -9.00 -4.70
C LEU A 34 13.58 -8.74 -4.62
N LEU A 35 14.28 -8.68 -5.75
CA LEU A 35 15.66 -8.21 -5.80
C LEU A 35 15.68 -6.69 -5.90
N VAL A 36 16.07 -6.03 -4.81
CA VAL A 36 16.24 -4.59 -4.77
C VAL A 36 17.73 -4.25 -4.97
N PRO A 37 18.08 -3.31 -5.86
CA PRO A 37 19.45 -2.81 -5.98
C PRO A 37 19.94 -2.21 -4.66
N LEU A 38 21.15 -2.60 -4.23
CA LEU A 38 21.77 -2.09 -3.00
C LEU A 38 22.18 -0.60 -3.08
N GLU A 39 22.00 0.03 -4.25
CA GLU A 39 22.31 1.45 -4.50
C GLU A 39 21.23 2.41 -3.98
N LEU A 40 20.16 1.89 -3.38
CA LEU A 40 19.29 2.69 -2.53
C LEU A 40 20.01 2.91 -1.19
N GLU A 41 20.91 3.89 -1.15
CA GLU A 41 21.48 4.40 0.09
C GLU A 41 20.34 4.90 1.00
N ASP A 42 19.97 4.11 2.01
CA ASP A 42 19.18 4.54 3.16
C ASP A 42 19.99 5.52 4.01
N ARG A 43 20.20 6.74 3.50
CA ARG A 43 20.72 7.87 4.29
C ARG A 43 19.62 8.61 5.03
N THR A 44 18.66 7.90 5.65
CA THR A 44 17.89 8.42 6.78
C THR A 44 17.25 7.27 7.55
N ALA A 45 18.06 6.50 8.29
CA ALA A 45 17.54 5.76 9.44
C ALA A 45 17.08 6.77 10.51
N LYS A 46 15.85 7.26 10.39
CA LYS A 46 15.12 7.81 11.55
C LYS A 46 14.55 6.62 12.32
N PRO A 47 14.65 6.63 13.67
CA PRO A 47 14.24 5.51 14.48
C PRO A 47 12.76 5.21 14.22
N MET A 48 12.50 3.95 13.88
CA MET A 48 11.19 3.33 13.81
C MET A 48 10.50 3.60 15.16
N MET A 49 9.58 4.56 15.19
CA MET A 49 8.69 4.69 16.34
C MET A 49 7.86 3.40 16.38
N SER A 50 7.88 2.75 17.55
CA SER A 50 7.13 1.53 17.84
C SER A 50 5.66 1.71 17.43
N LEU A 51 5.19 0.82 16.55
CA LEU A 51 3.85 0.80 15.96
C LEU A 51 2.72 0.54 16.99
N GLU A 52 3.06 0.33 18.26
CA GLU A 52 2.15 -0.18 19.31
C GLU A 52 1.32 0.94 19.98
N THR A 53 1.51 2.20 19.59
CA THR A 53 0.79 3.36 20.16
C THR A 53 -0.02 4.16 19.15
N LEU A 54 -0.05 3.77 17.88
CA LEU A 54 -0.83 4.47 16.85
C LEU A 54 -2.17 3.77 16.60
N ASP A 55 -3.24 4.59 16.60
CA ASP A 55 -4.62 4.21 16.33
C ASP A 55 -4.70 3.32 15.07
N GLU A 56 -5.44 2.20 15.12
CA GLU A 56 -5.44 1.16 14.08
C GLU A 56 -5.74 1.72 12.67
N GLU A 57 -6.59 2.75 12.61
CA GLU A 57 -6.95 3.46 11.38
C GLU A 57 -5.79 4.24 10.76
N VAL A 58 -4.95 4.86 11.60
CA VAL A 58 -3.77 5.61 11.20
C VAL A 58 -2.72 4.62 10.68
N THR A 59 -2.54 3.49 11.35
CA THR A 59 -1.62 2.44 10.95
C THR A 59 -1.94 1.84 9.57
N CYS A 60 -3.22 1.60 9.27
CA CYS A 60 -3.62 1.12 7.94
C CYS A 60 -3.24 2.11 6.82
N ILE A 61 -3.39 3.41 7.06
CA ILE A 61 -3.04 4.45 6.08
C ILE A 61 -1.52 4.59 5.94
N ALA A 62 -0.74 4.46 7.02
CA ALA A 62 0.73 4.45 6.97
C ALA A 62 1.27 3.34 6.06
N VAL A 63 0.69 2.14 6.16
CA VAL A 63 1.10 0.98 5.36
C VAL A 63 0.83 1.22 3.88
N ILE A 64 -0.30 1.84 3.54
CA ILE A 64 -0.69 2.10 2.15
C ILE A 64 0.12 3.26 1.55
N THR A 65 0.38 4.31 2.34
CA THR A 65 0.98 5.56 1.84
C THR A 65 2.50 5.61 1.88
N GLY A 66 3.17 4.55 2.37
CA GLY A 66 4.63 4.44 2.32
C GLY A 66 5.32 5.58 3.08
N SER A 67 5.22 5.55 4.41
CA SER A 67 5.99 6.42 5.34
C SER A 67 5.84 7.94 5.09
N ARG A 68 4.66 8.49 5.38
CA ARG A 68 4.44 9.94 5.61
C ARG A 68 4.51 10.29 7.09
N SER A 69 4.71 11.57 7.41
CA SER A 69 4.73 12.04 8.81
C SER A 69 3.38 11.80 9.50
N GLU A 70 3.38 11.55 10.81
CA GLU A 70 2.15 11.24 11.57
C GLU A 70 1.07 12.34 11.43
N THR A 71 1.49 13.61 11.36
CA THR A 71 0.60 14.75 11.18
C THR A 71 -0.07 14.76 9.81
N GLU A 72 0.68 14.49 8.73
CA GLU A 72 0.12 14.39 7.37
C GLU A 72 -0.86 13.23 7.26
N MET A 73 -0.57 12.14 7.96
CA MET A 73 -1.43 10.97 7.96
C MET A 73 -2.75 11.23 8.69
N ARG A 74 -2.72 11.90 9.85
CA ARG A 74 -3.94 12.30 10.57
C ARG A 74 -4.81 13.25 9.73
N GLU A 75 -4.19 14.20 9.03
CA GLU A 75 -4.91 15.09 8.11
C GLU A 75 -5.54 14.32 6.94
N HIS A 76 -4.79 13.39 6.34
CA HIS A 76 -5.31 12.54 5.28
C HIS A 76 -6.49 11.70 5.75
N THR A 77 -6.41 11.08 6.93
CA THR A 77 -7.53 10.34 7.54
C THR A 77 -8.75 11.22 7.72
N LYS A 78 -8.56 12.45 8.23
CA LYS A 78 -9.64 13.42 8.43
C LYS A 78 -10.33 13.77 7.10
N LEU A 79 -9.55 14.13 6.08
CA LEU A 79 -10.08 14.47 4.75
C LEU A 79 -10.81 13.28 4.11
N THR A 80 -10.26 12.07 4.27
CA THR A 80 -10.87 10.84 3.74
C THR A 80 -12.21 10.57 4.41
N LYS A 81 -12.30 10.68 5.74
CA LYS A 81 -13.55 10.52 6.48
C LYS A 81 -14.60 11.54 6.01
N GLU A 82 -14.21 12.80 5.86
CA GLU A 82 -15.12 13.86 5.41
C GLU A 82 -15.63 13.62 3.99
N ALA A 83 -14.75 13.20 3.07
CA ALA A 83 -15.15 12.86 1.70
C ALA A 83 -16.16 11.71 1.66
N ILE A 84 -15.93 10.65 2.45
CA ILE A 84 -16.85 9.51 2.55
C ILE A 84 -18.20 9.96 3.13
N SER A 85 -18.20 10.76 4.19
CA SER A 85 -19.45 11.28 4.78
C SER A 85 -20.28 12.08 3.77
N ARG A 86 -19.64 12.91 2.93
CA ARG A 86 -20.34 13.63 1.85
C ARG A 86 -20.91 12.68 0.79
N GLN A 87 -20.15 11.67 0.39
CA GLN A 87 -20.62 10.66 -0.57
C GLN A 87 -21.82 9.89 -0.04
N VAL A 88 -21.78 9.45 1.22
CA VAL A 88 -22.89 8.73 1.87
C VAL A 88 -24.12 9.63 1.97
N SER A 89 -23.97 10.89 2.40
CA SER A 89 -25.09 11.84 2.44
C SER A 89 -25.72 12.06 1.08
N THR A 90 -24.91 12.11 0.02
CA THR A 90 -25.39 12.26 -1.36
C THR A 90 -26.14 11.02 -1.81
N ALA A 91 -25.61 9.83 -1.53
CA ALA A 91 -26.26 8.57 -1.86
C ALA A 91 -27.63 8.41 -1.18
N LEU A 92 -27.73 8.80 0.10
CA LEU A 92 -29.00 8.78 0.84
C LEU A 92 -30.02 9.75 0.23
N SER A 93 -29.61 10.97 -0.14
CA SER A 93 -30.49 11.92 -0.83
C SER A 93 -31.01 11.37 -2.17
N ILE A 94 -30.15 10.70 -2.94
CA ILE A 94 -30.54 10.08 -4.22
C ILE A 94 -31.55 8.94 -3.98
N GLU A 95 -31.36 8.14 -2.92
CA GLU A 95 -32.26 7.06 -2.55
C GLU A 95 -33.65 7.58 -2.14
N GLU A 96 -33.69 8.67 -1.36
CA GLU A 96 -34.93 9.35 -1.01
C GLU A 96 -35.66 9.87 -2.26
N ASP A 97 -34.97 10.58 -3.15
CA ASP A 97 -35.54 11.09 -4.41
C ASP A 97 -36.10 9.96 -5.28
N TYR A 98 -35.40 8.82 -5.36
CA TYR A 98 -35.86 7.65 -6.09
C TYR A 98 -37.15 7.08 -5.50
N GLU A 99 -37.25 6.96 -4.18
CA GLU A 99 -38.46 6.47 -3.51
C GLU A 99 -39.63 7.46 -3.66
N HIS A 100 -39.38 8.77 -3.73
CA HIS A 100 -40.39 9.77 -4.06
C HIS A 100 -40.94 9.59 -5.48
N LEU A 101 -40.07 9.47 -6.49
CA LEU A 101 -40.47 9.26 -7.89
C LEU A 101 -41.22 7.94 -8.11
N LYS A 102 -40.84 6.90 -7.38
CA LYS A 102 -41.52 5.60 -7.42
C LYS A 102 -42.94 5.68 -6.88
N LYS A 103 -43.18 6.49 -5.84
CA LYS A 103 -44.53 6.72 -5.28
C LYS A 103 -45.41 7.55 -6.21
N GLU A 104 -44.85 8.51 -6.96
CA GLU A 104 -45.61 9.32 -7.93
C GLU A 104 -46.07 8.51 -9.16
N ARG A 105 -45.33 7.48 -9.59
CA ARG A 105 -45.72 6.64 -10.76
C ARG A 105 -46.85 5.65 -10.50
N VAL A 106 -47.38 5.57 -9.28
CA VAL A 106 -48.43 4.61 -8.88
C VAL A 106 -49.84 5.22 -8.92
N PHE A 107 -49.98 6.48 -9.38
CA PHE A 107 -51.28 7.13 -9.63
C PHE A 107 -51.61 7.26 -11.13
#